data_AF-A0A9D8BLZ3-F1
#
_entry.id   AF-A0A9D8BLZ3-F1
#
_cell.length_a   1.000
_cell.length_b   1.000
_cell.length_c   1.000
_cell.angle_alpha   90.00
_cell.angle_beta   90.00
_cell.angle_gamma   90.00
#
_symmetry.space_group_name_H-M   'P 1'
#
loop_
_entity.id
_entity.type
_entity.pdbx_description
1 polymer ?
#
loop_
_entity_poly.entity_id
_entity_poly.type
_entity_poly.pdbx_seq_one_letter_code
_entity_poly.pdbx_strand_id
1 'polypeptide(L)'
;MSVIAIANQKGGCGKTTTAVNLASAVAVNSKRVLLIDLDPQSHATLGLNIESQNSIYNVLSTYTSEKLTLKDIIVNVEANFDVAPANILLGTLEQELSDEIGRELKLFEAIKEIESDYDYILIDCPPNLGILTVNAIRAAQEVIIPVEPSRFSLIGVDRLLEIIDLISTRLNHPVKYRLLITMFDSRLRHSFQILNAIKEKYSANLFKTIIHTNVKLKEASLSGQSAVTYAKYSRGSKDYFYLASEIMYRKEASLDNIMRQMVKEKVKQLGEITFSLQNPNAQEVYIVGDFNNWKASEENKLSRNNGGSWVKRLTLRPGTYHYKFVVDGEWQEDPSNPNKEENNFGGYNSLIEI
;
A
#
# COMPACT_ATOMS: atom_id res chain seq x y z
N MET A 1 -2.75 8.28 3.16
CA MET A 1 -2.23 8.89 1.92
C MET A 1 -1.15 8.00 1.26
N SER A 2 -1.02 8.05 -0.07
CA SER A 2 0.13 7.56 -0.86
C SER A 2 0.66 8.68 -1.74
N VAL A 3 1.96 8.92 -1.77
CA VAL A 3 2.61 9.85 -2.69
C VAL A 3 3.43 9.05 -3.69
N ILE A 4 3.13 9.24 -4.97
CA ILE A 4 3.74 8.49 -6.07
C ILE A 4 4.27 9.48 -7.10
N ALA A 5 5.57 9.45 -7.35
CA ALA A 5 6.18 10.25 -8.42
C ALA A 5 6.19 9.46 -9.73
N ILE A 6 5.91 10.13 -10.86
CA ILE A 6 6.05 9.58 -12.20
C ILE A 6 7.28 10.22 -12.85
N ALA A 7 8.40 9.50 -12.85
CA ALA A 7 9.70 10.07 -13.23
C ALA A 7 10.44 9.24 -14.27
N ASN A 8 11.05 9.94 -15.23
CA ASN A 8 11.98 9.39 -16.22
C ASN A 8 12.68 10.56 -16.95
N GLN A 9 14.00 10.48 -17.07
CA GLN A 9 14.82 11.44 -17.80
C GLN A 9 14.50 11.49 -19.31
N LYS A 10 13.96 10.40 -19.89
CA LYS A 10 13.56 10.40 -21.30
C LYS A 10 12.30 11.24 -21.51
N GLY A 11 12.39 12.25 -22.38
CA GLY A 11 11.22 12.94 -22.92
C GLY A 11 10.30 12.00 -23.72
N GLY A 12 8.99 12.20 -23.65
CA GLY A 12 8.04 11.45 -24.48
C GLY A 12 7.79 9.98 -24.08
N CYS A 13 8.27 9.50 -22.93
CA CYS A 13 8.00 8.12 -22.45
C CYS A 13 6.60 7.93 -21.83
N GLY A 14 5.76 8.97 -21.81
CA GLY A 14 4.39 8.90 -21.29
C GLY A 14 4.23 9.24 -19.81
N LYS A 15 5.08 10.09 -19.22
CA LYS A 15 4.96 10.58 -17.83
C LYS A 15 3.63 11.29 -17.58
N THR A 16 3.43 12.44 -18.21
CA THR A 16 2.19 13.23 -18.11
C THR A 16 0.94 12.43 -18.48
N THR A 17 0.99 11.68 -19.58
CA THR A 17 -0.14 10.82 -19.97
C THR A 17 -0.46 9.82 -18.87
N THR A 18 0.55 9.24 -18.23
CA THR A 18 0.36 8.33 -17.09
C THR A 18 -0.16 9.05 -15.88
N ALA A 19 0.42 10.20 -15.51
CA ALA A 19 0.02 10.96 -14.34
C ALA A 19 -1.47 11.36 -14.40
N VAL A 20 -1.91 11.97 -15.51
CA VAL A 20 -3.29 12.41 -15.72
C VAL A 20 -4.27 11.23 -15.74
N ASN A 21 -4.00 10.21 -16.55
CA ASN A 21 -4.94 9.10 -16.72
C ASN A 21 -4.97 8.16 -15.51
N LEU A 22 -3.85 8.00 -14.81
CA LEU A 22 -3.82 7.27 -13.56
C LEU A 22 -4.59 8.02 -12.46
N ALA A 23 -4.42 9.35 -12.35
CA ALA A 23 -5.18 10.15 -11.41
C ALA A 23 -6.68 9.99 -11.65
N SER A 24 -7.16 10.23 -12.88
CA SER A 24 -8.59 10.06 -13.18
C SER A 24 -9.07 8.61 -12.95
N ALA A 25 -8.28 7.58 -13.29
CA ALA A 25 -8.64 6.20 -13.02
C ALA A 25 -8.75 5.89 -11.51
N VAL A 26 -7.90 6.47 -10.68
CA VAL A 26 -7.97 6.37 -9.21
C VAL A 26 -9.20 7.12 -8.68
N ALA A 27 -9.48 8.33 -9.20
CA ALA A 27 -10.65 9.13 -8.82
C ALA A 27 -11.98 8.43 -9.09
N VAL A 28 -12.11 7.80 -10.26
CA VAL A 28 -13.30 7.01 -10.64
C VAL A 28 -13.51 5.80 -9.71
N ASN A 29 -12.46 5.32 -9.03
CA ASN A 29 -12.55 4.31 -7.98
C ASN A 29 -12.84 4.91 -6.59
N SER A 30 -13.44 6.11 -6.53
CA SER A 30 -13.88 6.80 -5.30
C SER A 30 -12.74 7.08 -4.30
N LYS A 31 -11.53 7.32 -4.81
CA LYS A 31 -10.39 7.76 -3.99
C LYS A 31 -10.12 9.23 -4.26
N ARG A 32 -9.89 10.01 -3.21
CA ARG A 32 -9.50 11.42 -3.32
C ARG A 32 -8.06 11.49 -3.82
N VAL A 33 -7.84 12.08 -4.99
CA VAL A 33 -6.52 12.17 -5.62
C VAL A 33 -6.18 13.61 -5.99
N LEU A 34 -4.94 13.98 -5.67
CA LEU A 34 -4.30 15.21 -6.15
C LEU A 34 -3.22 14.85 -7.16
N LEU A 35 -3.23 15.49 -8.32
CA LEU A 35 -2.10 15.49 -9.25
C LEU A 35 -1.33 16.80 -9.11
N ILE A 36 -0.05 16.72 -8.78
CA ILE A 36 0.88 17.86 -8.78
C ILE A 36 1.63 17.83 -10.10
N ASP A 37 1.39 18.83 -10.95
CA ASP A 37 2.21 19.06 -12.14
C ASP A 37 3.51 19.74 -11.70
N LEU A 38 4.65 19.10 -11.92
CA LEU A 38 5.96 19.64 -11.52
C LEU A 38 6.85 19.89 -12.74
N ASP A 39 6.32 19.77 -13.96
CA ASP A 39 7.05 20.07 -15.19
C ASP A 39 6.85 21.56 -15.55
N PRO A 40 7.92 22.36 -15.73
CA PRO A 40 7.78 23.73 -16.23
C PRO A 40 7.02 23.84 -17.57
N GLN A 41 6.99 22.78 -18.38
CA GLN A 41 6.18 22.74 -19.61
C GLN A 41 4.67 22.62 -19.34
N SER A 42 4.28 22.31 -18.10
CA SER A 42 2.90 22.32 -17.60
C SER A 42 1.94 21.46 -18.44
N HIS A 43 2.44 20.35 -18.99
CA HIS A 43 1.66 19.53 -19.92
C HIS A 43 0.45 18.86 -19.26
N ALA A 44 0.49 18.55 -17.96
CA ALA A 44 -0.69 18.02 -17.27
C ALA A 44 -1.73 19.13 -17.09
N THR A 45 -1.28 20.31 -16.66
CA THR A 45 -2.10 21.51 -16.46
C THR A 45 -2.80 21.93 -17.76
N LEU A 46 -2.04 22.12 -18.83
CA LEU A 46 -2.54 22.49 -20.15
C LEU A 46 -3.41 21.39 -20.77
N GLY A 47 -2.99 20.12 -20.61
CA GLY A 47 -3.73 18.97 -21.14
C GLY A 47 -5.08 18.72 -20.48
N LEU A 48 -5.37 19.39 -19.35
CA LEU A 48 -6.64 19.38 -18.64
C LEU A 48 -7.41 20.71 -18.76
N ASN A 49 -6.97 21.62 -19.66
CA ASN A 49 -7.55 22.96 -19.84
C ASN A 49 -7.68 23.77 -18.54
N ILE A 50 -6.69 23.65 -17.65
CA ILE A 50 -6.68 24.42 -16.40
C ILE A 50 -6.06 25.79 -16.68
N GLU A 51 -6.85 26.84 -16.48
CA GLU A 51 -6.39 28.22 -16.48
C GLU A 51 -6.25 28.70 -15.03
N SER A 52 -5.01 28.87 -14.57
CA SER A 52 -4.72 29.40 -13.23
C SER A 52 -3.53 30.35 -13.28
N GLN A 53 -3.63 31.47 -12.55
CA GLN A 53 -2.50 32.39 -12.34
C GLN A 53 -1.55 31.85 -11.26
N ASN A 54 -2.11 31.19 -10.25
CA ASN A 54 -1.37 30.59 -9.15
C ASN A 54 -0.93 29.18 -9.52
N SER A 55 0.30 28.81 -9.16
CA SER A 55 0.85 27.49 -9.46
C SER A 55 1.74 26.99 -8.34
N ILE A 56 2.22 25.76 -8.47
CA ILE A 56 3.20 25.16 -7.57
C ILE A 56 4.50 25.98 -7.46
N TYR A 57 4.76 26.90 -8.40
CA TYR A 57 5.83 27.88 -8.29
C TYR A 57 5.64 28.78 -7.06
N ASN A 58 4.43 29.29 -6.82
CA ASN A 58 4.10 30.14 -5.67
C ASN A 58 4.32 29.42 -4.33
N VAL A 59 4.22 28.08 -4.33
CA VAL A 59 4.40 27.24 -3.14
C VAL A 59 5.88 26.95 -2.88
N LEU A 60 6.66 26.69 -3.93
CA LEU A 60 8.05 26.25 -3.77
C LEU A 60 9.06 27.41 -3.80
N SER A 61 8.79 28.47 -4.56
CA SER A 61 9.69 29.63 -4.68
C SER A 61 9.85 30.38 -3.36
N THR A 62 11.06 30.88 -3.13
CA THR A 62 11.38 31.84 -2.06
C THR A 62 11.37 33.29 -2.53
N TYR A 63 11.41 33.53 -3.84
CA TYR A 63 11.45 34.87 -4.44
C TYR A 63 10.09 35.36 -4.95
N THR A 64 9.07 34.50 -4.95
CA THR A 64 7.71 34.92 -5.27
C THR A 64 7.25 36.03 -4.30
N SER A 65 6.64 37.08 -4.86
CA SER A 65 6.00 38.14 -4.06
C SER A 65 4.73 37.64 -3.36
N GLU A 66 4.16 36.54 -3.84
CA GLU A 66 2.93 35.94 -3.34
C GLU A 66 3.21 34.48 -2.97
N LYS A 67 3.60 34.28 -1.71
CA LYS A 67 3.82 32.95 -1.13
C LYS A 67 2.47 32.33 -0.80
N LEU A 68 2.20 31.17 -1.39
CA LEU A 68 0.94 30.45 -1.24
C LEU A 68 1.17 29.05 -0.67
N THR A 69 0.12 28.45 -0.11
CA THR A 69 0.08 27.04 0.28
C THR A 69 -0.43 26.19 -0.88
N LEU A 70 -0.34 24.85 -0.76
CA LEU A 70 -0.97 23.96 -1.75
C LEU A 70 -2.49 24.19 -1.84
N LYS A 71 -3.16 24.48 -0.72
CA LYS A 71 -4.62 24.67 -0.69
C LYS A 71 -5.06 25.88 -1.51
N ASP A 72 -4.22 26.91 -1.60
CA ASP A 72 -4.53 28.15 -2.33
C ASP A 72 -4.43 28.01 -3.85
N ILE A 73 -3.74 26.96 -4.33
CA ILE A 73 -3.47 26.76 -5.76
C ILE A 73 -4.23 25.58 -6.37
N ILE A 74 -4.82 24.72 -5.54
CA ILE A 74 -5.49 23.50 -5.99
C ILE A 74 -6.75 23.86 -6.77
N VAL A 75 -6.87 23.28 -7.97
CA VAL A 75 -8.02 23.40 -8.85
C VAL A 75 -8.73 22.05 -8.93
N ASN A 76 -10.04 22.05 -8.70
CA ASN A 76 -10.86 20.85 -8.93
C ASN A 76 -11.12 20.66 -10.43
N VAL A 77 -10.84 19.45 -10.94
CA VAL A 77 -11.04 19.11 -12.35
C VAL A 77 -12.28 18.23 -12.52
N GLU A 78 -12.40 17.21 -11.67
CA GLU A 78 -13.51 16.27 -11.65
C GLU A 78 -13.80 15.82 -10.21
N ALA A 79 -14.87 15.04 -10.00
CA ALA A 79 -15.18 14.48 -8.68
C ALA A 79 -14.01 13.61 -8.16
N ASN A 80 -13.55 13.91 -6.95
CA ASN A 80 -12.38 13.28 -6.30
C ASN A 80 -11.05 13.50 -7.02
N PHE A 81 -10.97 14.37 -8.04
CA PHE A 81 -9.75 14.63 -8.79
C PHE A 81 -9.42 16.12 -8.82
N ASP A 82 -8.36 16.46 -8.10
CA ASP A 82 -7.80 17.80 -8.00
C ASP A 82 -6.43 17.87 -8.66
N VAL A 83 -6.03 19.08 -9.06
CA VAL A 83 -4.73 19.36 -9.66
C VAL A 83 -4.08 20.57 -8.99
N ALA A 84 -2.80 20.45 -8.64
CA ALA A 84 -1.94 21.59 -8.34
C ALA A 84 -1.20 21.96 -9.64
N PRO A 85 -1.54 23.09 -10.28
CA PRO A 85 -1.06 23.41 -11.62
C PRO A 85 0.40 23.87 -11.60
N ALA A 86 1.05 23.76 -12.76
CA ALA A 86 2.40 24.25 -13.04
C ALA A 86 2.35 25.48 -13.96
N ASN A 87 3.47 26.20 -14.02
CA ASN A 87 3.73 27.18 -15.07
C ASN A 87 5.23 27.22 -15.42
N ILE A 88 5.57 27.97 -16.47
CA ILE A 88 6.93 28.10 -16.99
C ILE A 88 7.95 28.60 -15.96
N LEU A 89 7.51 29.34 -14.93
CA LEU A 89 8.38 29.89 -13.89
C LEU A 89 8.99 28.78 -13.02
N LEU A 90 8.42 27.57 -12.98
CA LEU A 90 9.08 26.44 -12.30
C LEU A 90 10.50 26.17 -12.81
N GLY A 91 10.79 26.51 -14.07
CA GLY A 91 12.13 26.37 -14.64
C GLY A 91 13.19 27.25 -13.96
N THR A 92 12.80 28.33 -13.27
CA THR A 92 13.73 29.21 -12.56
C THR A 92 14.07 28.69 -11.16
N LEU A 93 13.29 27.75 -10.62
CA LEU A 93 13.48 27.24 -9.25
C LEU A 93 14.87 26.64 -9.01
N GLU A 94 15.50 26.05 -10.01
CA GLU A 94 16.86 25.52 -9.84
C GLU A 94 17.88 26.60 -9.49
N GLN A 95 17.76 27.77 -10.14
CA GLN A 95 18.61 28.91 -9.84
C GLN A 95 18.17 29.62 -8.54
N GLU A 96 16.87 29.74 -8.31
CA GLU A 96 16.34 30.39 -7.10
C GLU A 96 16.75 29.66 -5.82
N LEU A 97 16.70 28.33 -5.85
CA LEU A 97 17.00 27.51 -4.68
C LEU A 97 18.49 27.13 -4.63
N SER A 98 19.39 27.79 -5.38
CA SER A 98 20.81 27.38 -5.50
C SER A 98 21.52 27.29 -4.15
N ASP A 99 21.26 28.26 -3.26
CA ASP A 99 21.95 28.45 -1.99
C ASP A 99 21.05 28.16 -0.78
N GLU A 100 19.84 27.66 -1.01
CA GLU A 100 18.89 27.37 0.05
C GLU A 100 19.13 26.02 0.70
N ILE A 101 19.26 26.04 2.03
CA ILE A 101 19.38 24.84 2.85
C ILE A 101 18.04 24.11 2.87
N GLY A 102 18.04 22.80 2.62
CA GLY A 102 16.82 21.99 2.62
C GLY A 102 15.93 22.19 1.38
N ARG A 103 16.46 22.79 0.31
CA ARG A 103 15.74 22.99 -0.98
C ARG A 103 15.09 21.75 -1.56
N GLU A 104 15.64 20.58 -1.26
CA GLU A 104 15.13 19.26 -1.66
C GLU A 104 13.88 18.80 -0.88
N LEU A 105 13.58 19.45 0.26
CA LEU A 105 12.49 19.08 1.17
C LEU A 105 11.20 19.87 0.91
N LYS A 106 11.25 20.93 0.11
CA LYS A 106 10.13 21.90 -0.01
C LYS A 106 8.81 21.27 -0.40
N LEU A 107 8.82 20.41 -1.42
CA LEU A 107 7.58 19.74 -1.84
C LEU A 107 7.08 18.76 -0.78
N PHE A 108 7.98 18.08 -0.08
CA PHE A 108 7.62 17.18 1.01
C PHE A 108 6.98 17.93 2.18
N GLU A 109 7.51 19.11 2.54
CA GLU A 109 6.95 19.97 3.58
C GLU A 109 5.57 20.50 3.18
N ALA A 110 5.43 20.99 1.95
CA ALA A 110 4.14 21.46 1.43
C ALA A 110 3.07 20.36 1.43
N ILE A 111 3.42 19.13 1.02
CA ILE A 111 2.49 17.99 0.99
C ILE A 111 2.01 17.59 2.39
N LYS A 112 2.84 17.73 3.42
CA LYS A 112 2.44 17.39 4.80
C LYS A 112 1.22 18.17 5.29
N GLU A 113 1.03 19.40 4.81
CA GLU A 113 -0.08 20.25 5.22
C GLU A 113 -1.44 19.77 4.71
N ILE A 114 -1.45 18.88 3.71
CA ILE A 114 -2.66 18.36 3.05
C ILE A 114 -2.80 16.83 3.16
N GLU A 115 -2.03 16.18 4.04
CA GLU A 115 -1.94 14.72 4.11
C GLU A 115 -3.28 14.04 4.45
N SER A 116 -4.14 14.71 5.22
CA SER A 116 -5.49 14.22 5.57
C SER A 116 -6.50 14.28 4.43
N ASP A 117 -6.22 15.10 3.41
CA ASP A 117 -7.23 15.55 2.44
C ASP A 117 -7.28 14.58 1.25
N TYR A 118 -6.20 13.82 1.01
CA TYR A 118 -6.05 12.93 -0.14
C TYR A 118 -5.66 11.50 0.21
N ASP A 119 -6.24 10.55 -0.50
CA ASP A 119 -5.86 9.14 -0.42
C ASP A 119 -4.60 8.88 -1.25
N TYR A 120 -4.47 9.58 -2.39
CA TYR A 120 -3.33 9.52 -3.31
C TYR A 120 -2.88 10.92 -3.74
N ILE A 121 -1.57 11.13 -3.83
CA ILE A 121 -0.94 12.28 -4.47
C ILE A 121 -0.03 11.72 -5.57
N LEU A 122 -0.26 12.13 -6.81
CA LEU A 122 0.59 11.81 -7.94
C LEU A 122 1.42 13.03 -8.31
N ILE A 123 2.69 12.84 -8.67
CA ILE A 123 3.59 13.94 -9.05
C ILE A 123 4.08 13.70 -10.49
N ASP A 124 3.72 14.58 -11.43
CA ASP A 124 4.25 14.53 -12.81
C ASP A 124 5.59 15.23 -12.87
N CYS A 125 6.68 14.47 -13.06
CA CYS A 125 8.03 15.03 -13.02
C CYS A 125 8.50 15.51 -14.41
N PRO A 126 9.39 16.53 -14.47
CA PRO A 126 10.00 16.97 -15.71
C PRO A 126 10.93 15.89 -16.33
N PRO A 127 11.31 16.02 -17.62
CA PRO A 127 12.22 15.10 -18.30
C PRO A 127 13.70 15.30 -17.93
N ASN A 128 13.99 15.65 -16.69
CA ASN A 128 15.35 15.82 -16.17
C ASN A 128 15.41 15.33 -14.72
N LEU A 129 16.62 15.21 -14.17
CA LEU A 129 16.86 14.78 -12.78
C LEU A 129 17.40 15.94 -11.94
N GLY A 130 16.93 17.16 -12.20
CA GLY A 130 17.27 18.38 -11.46
C GLY A 130 16.49 18.50 -10.14
N ILE A 131 16.51 19.71 -9.55
CA ILE A 131 15.96 19.96 -8.21
C ILE A 131 14.47 19.60 -8.06
N LEU A 132 13.68 19.76 -9.13
CA LEU A 132 12.26 19.44 -9.13
C LEU A 132 12.04 17.94 -8.97
N THR A 133 12.75 17.12 -9.75
CA THR A 133 12.67 15.67 -9.65
C THR A 133 13.24 15.16 -8.32
N VAL A 134 14.26 15.81 -7.77
CA VAL A 134 14.76 15.52 -6.41
C VAL A 134 13.68 15.77 -5.36
N ASN A 135 12.98 16.90 -5.44
CA ASN A 135 11.84 17.21 -4.55
C ASN A 135 10.72 16.17 -4.68
N ALA A 136 10.39 15.76 -5.90
CA ALA A 136 9.38 14.71 -6.14
C ALA A 136 9.79 13.37 -5.53
N ILE A 137 11.03 12.93 -5.74
CA ILE A 137 11.57 11.68 -5.16
C ILE A 137 11.59 11.76 -3.64
N ARG A 138 11.99 12.91 -3.07
CA ARG A 138 12.00 13.12 -1.63
C ARG A 138 10.61 13.01 -1.01
N ALA A 139 9.59 13.51 -1.70
CA ALA A 139 8.21 13.49 -1.23
C ALA A 139 7.52 12.12 -1.43
N ALA A 140 7.92 11.36 -2.44
CA ALA A 140 7.26 10.12 -2.83
C ALA A 140 7.66 8.92 -1.96
N GLN A 141 6.73 8.00 -1.70
CA GLN A 141 7.06 6.66 -1.18
C GLN A 141 7.35 5.65 -2.30
N GLU A 142 6.91 5.95 -3.52
CA GLU A 142 7.13 5.12 -4.69
C GLU A 142 7.32 5.96 -5.96
N VAL A 143 8.23 5.55 -6.83
CA VAL A 143 8.46 6.11 -8.16
C VAL A 143 7.95 5.13 -9.21
N ILE A 144 6.99 5.55 -10.01
CA ILE A 144 6.61 4.87 -11.25
C ILE A 144 7.53 5.40 -12.35
N ILE A 145 8.16 4.48 -13.07
CA ILE A 145 9.06 4.77 -14.19
C ILE A 145 8.38 4.28 -15.47
N PRO A 146 7.78 5.18 -16.29
CA PRO A 146 7.25 4.83 -17.60
C PRO A 146 8.38 4.46 -18.56
N VAL A 147 8.28 3.31 -19.22
CA VAL A 147 9.29 2.79 -20.14
C VAL A 147 8.62 2.39 -21.46
N GLU A 148 8.91 3.16 -22.49
CA GLU A 148 8.64 2.77 -23.87
C GLU A 148 9.62 1.65 -24.28
N PRO A 149 9.18 0.51 -24.83
CA PRO A 149 10.06 -0.59 -25.23
C PRO A 149 10.75 -0.29 -26.57
N SER A 150 11.88 0.41 -26.50
CA SER A 150 12.75 0.74 -27.63
C SER A 150 14.18 0.25 -27.42
N ARG A 151 15.03 0.35 -28.45
CA ARG A 151 16.39 -0.24 -28.49
C ARG A 151 17.25 0.07 -27.26
N PHE A 152 17.08 1.25 -26.66
CA PHE A 152 17.92 1.74 -25.56
C PHE A 152 17.21 1.73 -24.20
N SER A 153 16.04 1.11 -24.10
CA SER A 153 15.21 1.19 -22.88
C SER A 153 15.87 0.55 -21.67
N LEU A 154 16.52 -0.60 -21.83
CA LEU A 154 17.21 -1.26 -20.71
C LEU A 154 18.33 -0.40 -20.13
N ILE A 155 19.20 0.14 -21.01
CA ILE A 155 20.29 1.02 -20.60
C ILE A 155 19.74 2.30 -19.95
N GLY A 156 18.66 2.86 -20.50
CA GLY A 156 18.00 4.03 -19.93
C GLY A 156 17.42 3.76 -18.54
N VAL A 157 16.82 2.59 -18.33
CA VAL A 157 16.30 2.16 -17.02
C VAL A 157 17.44 1.98 -16.03
N ASP A 158 18.51 1.26 -16.39
CA ASP A 158 19.68 1.04 -15.53
C ASP A 158 20.24 2.37 -15.00
N ARG A 159 20.52 3.31 -15.90
CA ARG A 159 21.05 4.64 -15.54
C ARG A 159 20.09 5.44 -14.66
N LEU A 160 18.80 5.37 -14.95
CA LEU A 160 17.80 6.08 -14.14
C LEU A 160 17.74 5.52 -12.72
N LEU A 161 17.81 4.19 -12.57
CA LEU A 161 17.83 3.53 -11.26
C LEU A 161 19.07 3.86 -10.46
N GLU A 162 20.25 3.91 -11.09
CA GLU A 162 21.50 4.37 -10.45
C GLU A 162 21.35 5.79 -9.88
N ILE A 163 20.72 6.70 -10.63
CA ILE A 163 20.54 8.09 -10.19
C ILE A 163 19.48 8.18 -9.08
N ILE A 164 18.38 7.43 -9.18
CA ILE A 164 17.36 7.38 -8.12
C ILE A 164 17.97 6.84 -6.83
N ASP A 165 18.81 5.81 -6.89
CA ASP A 165 19.49 5.24 -5.72
C ASP A 165 20.48 6.22 -5.09
N LEU A 166 21.24 6.95 -5.91
CA LEU A 166 22.14 8.01 -5.45
C LEU A 166 21.37 9.14 -4.74
N ILE A 167 20.26 9.60 -5.33
CA ILE A 167 19.40 10.62 -4.72
C ILE A 167 18.83 10.09 -3.39
N SER A 168 18.26 8.89 -3.39
CA SER A 168 17.65 8.27 -2.21
C SER A 168 18.65 8.12 -1.06
N THR A 169 19.87 7.69 -1.36
CA THR A 169 20.96 7.55 -0.39
C THR A 169 21.37 8.90 0.18
N ARG A 170 21.56 9.92 -0.68
CA ARG A 170 21.93 11.27 -0.24
C ARG A 170 20.88 11.90 0.67
N LEU A 171 19.61 11.63 0.40
CA LEU A 171 18.47 12.16 1.17
C LEU A 171 18.12 11.32 2.40
N ASN A 172 18.80 10.18 2.61
CA ASN A 172 18.45 9.17 3.59
C ASN A 172 16.96 8.77 3.50
N HIS A 173 16.45 8.65 2.28
CA HIS A 173 15.05 8.39 1.96
C HIS A 173 14.95 7.27 0.91
N PRO A 174 14.92 5.99 1.34
CA PRO A 174 14.78 4.88 0.42
C PRO A 174 13.40 4.91 -0.25
N VAL A 175 13.37 5.11 -1.56
CA VAL A 175 12.13 5.12 -2.35
C VAL A 175 11.96 3.81 -3.10
N LYS A 176 10.74 3.26 -3.12
CA LYS A 176 10.43 2.09 -3.95
C LYS A 176 10.34 2.54 -5.40
N TYR A 177 10.69 1.67 -6.34
CA TYR A 177 10.43 1.93 -7.77
C TYR A 177 9.63 0.80 -8.40
N ARG A 178 8.82 1.16 -9.41
CA ARG A 178 8.19 0.21 -10.33
C ARG A 178 8.25 0.68 -11.77
N LEU A 179 8.58 -0.23 -12.68
CA LEU A 179 8.60 0.00 -14.12
C LEU A 179 7.21 -0.21 -14.70
N LEU A 180 6.72 0.76 -15.46
CA LEU A 180 5.47 0.68 -16.21
C LEU A 180 5.78 0.66 -17.70
N ILE A 181 5.41 -0.40 -18.41
CA ILE A 181 5.57 -0.43 -19.86
C ILE A 181 4.51 0.47 -20.49
N THR A 182 4.96 1.46 -21.27
CA THR A 182 4.10 2.41 -21.97
C THR A 182 4.28 2.34 -23.47
N MET A 183 3.30 2.86 -24.21
CA MET A 183 3.32 2.93 -25.68
C MET A 183 3.62 1.55 -26.33
N PHE A 184 3.11 0.48 -25.72
CA PHE A 184 3.36 -0.87 -26.24
C PHE A 184 2.57 -1.11 -27.52
N ASP A 185 3.28 -1.39 -28.62
CA ASP A 185 2.67 -1.80 -29.88
C ASP A 185 2.74 -3.32 -30.03
N SER A 186 1.60 -3.98 -29.87
CA SER A 186 1.47 -5.43 -29.97
C SER A 186 1.68 -5.99 -31.38
N ARG A 187 1.88 -5.14 -32.40
CA ARG A 187 2.18 -5.57 -33.78
C ARG A 187 3.68 -5.70 -34.02
N LEU A 188 4.51 -5.12 -33.16
CA LEU A 188 5.95 -5.01 -33.37
C LEU A 188 6.70 -6.10 -32.61
N ARG A 189 7.40 -6.98 -33.34
CA ARG A 189 8.19 -8.07 -32.72
C ARG A 189 9.27 -7.55 -31.75
N HIS A 190 9.90 -6.42 -32.07
CA HIS A 190 10.94 -5.84 -31.21
C HIS A 190 10.38 -5.42 -29.84
N SER A 191 9.13 -4.94 -29.77
CA SER A 191 8.51 -4.55 -28.51
C SER A 191 8.36 -5.74 -27.57
N PHE A 192 8.05 -6.94 -28.09
CA PHE A 192 8.01 -8.17 -27.30
C PHE A 192 9.39 -8.61 -26.82
N GLN A 193 10.42 -8.51 -27.68
CA GLN A 193 11.80 -8.86 -27.30
C GLN A 193 12.28 -8.00 -26.14
N ILE A 194 12.06 -6.68 -26.23
CA ILE A 194 12.46 -5.73 -25.18
C ILE A 194 11.62 -5.94 -23.92
N LEU A 195 10.31 -6.18 -24.05
CA LEU A 195 9.44 -6.50 -22.92
C LEU A 195 9.93 -7.74 -22.16
N ASN A 196 10.30 -8.80 -22.87
CA ASN A 196 10.80 -10.04 -22.26
C ASN A 196 12.12 -9.79 -21.52
N ALA A 197 13.05 -9.06 -22.12
CA ALA A 197 14.30 -8.71 -21.46
C ALA A 197 14.10 -7.84 -20.20
N ILE A 198 13.15 -6.90 -20.24
CA ILE A 198 12.76 -6.12 -19.04
C ILE A 198 12.14 -7.04 -17.99
N LYS A 199 11.26 -7.97 -18.38
CA LYS A 199 10.64 -8.95 -17.47
C LYS A 199 11.67 -9.84 -16.80
N GLU A 200 12.63 -10.37 -17.55
CA GLU A 200 13.69 -11.23 -17.02
C GLU A 200 14.52 -10.52 -15.96
N LYS A 201 14.87 -9.25 -16.18
CA LYS A 201 15.72 -8.48 -15.27
C LYS A 201 14.95 -7.83 -14.10
N TYR A 202 13.71 -7.38 -14.31
CA TYR A 202 12.99 -6.51 -13.37
C TYR A 202 11.62 -7.04 -12.94
N SER A 203 11.36 -8.34 -13.07
CA SER A 203 10.05 -8.96 -12.75
C SER A 203 9.43 -8.53 -11.42
N ALA A 204 10.23 -8.42 -10.36
CA ALA A 204 9.76 -8.02 -9.02
C ALA A 204 9.28 -6.56 -8.92
N ASN A 205 9.79 -5.70 -9.81
CA ASN A 205 9.53 -4.27 -9.86
C ASN A 205 8.75 -3.87 -11.12
N LEU A 206 8.21 -4.81 -11.88
CA LEU A 206 7.46 -4.53 -13.10
C LEU A 206 5.95 -4.59 -12.83
N PHE A 207 5.21 -3.59 -13.31
CA PHE A 207 3.75 -3.69 -13.33
C PHE A 207 3.30 -4.83 -14.24
N LYS A 208 2.28 -5.57 -13.82
CA LYS A 208 1.61 -6.56 -14.69
C LYS A 208 0.87 -5.84 -15.83
N THR A 209 0.32 -4.68 -15.52
CA THR A 209 -0.37 -3.83 -16.48
C THR A 209 0.62 -3.21 -17.48
N ILE A 210 0.23 -3.20 -18.75
CA ILE A 210 0.96 -2.59 -19.86
C ILE A 210 0.05 -1.56 -20.51
N ILE A 211 0.55 -0.35 -20.76
CA ILE A 211 -0.18 0.70 -21.47
C ILE A 211 0.11 0.61 -22.96
N HIS A 212 -0.93 0.33 -23.75
CA HIS A 212 -0.81 0.18 -25.19
C HIS A 212 -0.85 1.52 -25.92
N THR A 213 -0.22 1.56 -27.10
CA THR A 213 -0.38 2.70 -28.01
C THR A 213 -1.86 2.86 -28.37
N ASN A 214 -2.41 4.03 -28.08
CA ASN A 214 -3.82 4.32 -28.31
C ASN A 214 -4.02 5.79 -28.71
N VAL A 215 -4.74 6.03 -29.81
CA VAL A 215 -5.01 7.39 -30.32
C VAL A 215 -5.90 8.21 -29.38
N LYS A 216 -6.80 7.56 -28.64
CA LYS A 216 -7.74 8.21 -27.71
C LYS A 216 -7.03 8.87 -26.53
N LEU A 217 -5.83 8.41 -26.16
CA LEU A 217 -5.01 9.08 -25.14
C LEU A 217 -4.58 10.48 -25.60
N LYS A 218 -4.24 10.63 -26.89
CA LYS A 218 -3.86 11.91 -27.48
C LYS A 218 -5.07 12.81 -27.71
N GLU A 219 -6.15 12.26 -28.27
CA GLU A 219 -7.40 13.01 -28.49
C GLU A 219 -8.00 13.55 -27.18
N ALA A 220 -7.96 12.77 -26.10
CA ALA A 220 -8.45 13.21 -24.80
C ALA A 220 -7.68 14.42 -24.28
N SER A 221 -6.34 14.38 -24.34
CA SER A 221 -5.49 15.51 -23.95
C SER A 221 -5.74 16.75 -24.82
N LEU A 222 -5.96 16.59 -26.12
CA LEU A 222 -6.35 17.70 -27.01
C LEU A 222 -7.74 18.27 -26.69
N SER A 223 -8.59 17.48 -26.04
CA SER A 223 -9.94 17.87 -25.61
C SER A 223 -9.97 18.41 -24.17
N GLY A 224 -8.81 18.56 -23.51
CA GLY A 224 -8.72 19.01 -22.12
C GLY A 224 -9.22 18.00 -21.10
N GLN A 225 -9.20 16.71 -21.42
CA GLN A 225 -9.78 15.66 -20.58
C GLN A 225 -8.84 14.46 -20.43
N SER A 226 -9.05 13.68 -19.38
CA SER A 226 -8.45 12.35 -19.29
C SER A 226 -9.11 11.40 -20.30
N ALA A 227 -8.40 10.38 -20.78
CA ALA A 227 -9.02 9.35 -21.62
C ALA A 227 -10.03 8.50 -20.84
N VAL A 228 -9.89 8.41 -19.51
CA VAL A 228 -10.81 7.67 -18.63
C VAL A 228 -12.21 8.28 -18.72
N THR A 229 -12.31 9.61 -18.75
CA THR A 229 -13.58 10.33 -18.91
C THR A 229 -13.96 10.54 -20.37
N TYR A 230 -13.03 10.99 -21.22
CA TYR A 230 -13.29 11.27 -22.65
C TYR A 230 -13.71 10.02 -23.45
N ALA A 231 -13.05 8.88 -23.22
CA ALA A 231 -13.23 7.67 -24.02
C ALA A 231 -13.22 6.41 -23.16
N LYS A 232 -14.11 6.34 -22.15
CA LYS A 232 -14.19 5.29 -21.12
C LYS A 232 -13.99 3.84 -21.59
N TYR A 233 -14.49 3.48 -22.78
CA TYR A 233 -14.40 2.11 -23.31
C TYR A 233 -13.16 1.83 -24.16
N SER A 234 -12.30 2.83 -24.38
CA SER A 234 -11.07 2.70 -25.14
C SER A 234 -10.07 1.77 -24.44
N ARG A 235 -9.16 1.18 -25.21
CA ARG A 235 -8.10 0.34 -24.65
C ARG A 235 -7.21 1.11 -23.68
N GLY A 236 -6.86 2.37 -24.00
CA GLY A 236 -6.04 3.21 -23.12
C GLY A 236 -6.70 3.43 -21.76
N SER A 237 -8.01 3.72 -21.74
CA SER A 237 -8.78 3.89 -20.50
C SER A 237 -8.83 2.61 -19.67
N LYS A 238 -9.03 1.45 -20.32
CA LYS A 238 -8.99 0.14 -19.66
C LYS A 238 -7.60 -0.16 -19.08
N ASP A 239 -6.54 0.10 -19.84
CA ASP A 239 -5.16 -0.10 -19.37
C ASP A 239 -4.89 0.73 -18.10
N TYR A 240 -5.28 2.01 -18.07
CA TYR A 240 -5.13 2.83 -16.86
C TYR A 240 -6.04 2.43 -15.70
N PHE A 241 -7.25 1.93 -15.97
CA PHE A 241 -8.11 1.36 -14.93
C PHE A 241 -7.48 0.12 -14.28
N TYR A 242 -6.86 -0.77 -15.07
CA TYR A 242 -6.12 -1.91 -14.55
C TYR A 242 -4.89 -1.48 -13.76
N LEU A 243 -4.17 -0.45 -14.21
CA LEU A 243 -3.02 0.10 -13.48
C LEU A 243 -3.44 0.66 -12.11
N ALA A 244 -4.52 1.45 -12.07
CA ALA A 244 -5.06 1.98 -10.82
C ALA A 244 -5.47 0.85 -9.87
N SER A 245 -6.15 -0.18 -10.40
CA SER A 245 -6.54 -1.37 -9.63
C SER A 245 -5.32 -2.09 -9.05
N GLU A 246 -4.26 -2.29 -9.84
CA GLU A 246 -3.01 -2.92 -9.41
C GLU A 246 -2.29 -2.12 -8.30
N ILE A 247 -2.37 -0.79 -8.34
CA ILE A 247 -1.82 0.09 -7.30
C ILE A 247 -2.65 0.02 -6.01
N MET A 248 -3.99 0.01 -6.11
CA MET A 248 -4.88 -0.04 -4.95
C MET A 248 -4.86 -1.41 -4.25
N TYR A 249 -5.01 -2.51 -5.00
CA TYR A 249 -5.10 -3.87 -4.42
C TYR A 249 -3.83 -4.34 -3.71
N ARG A 250 -2.65 -3.85 -4.13
CA ARG A 250 -1.38 -4.22 -3.47
C ARG A 250 -1.31 -3.71 -2.03
N LYS A 251 -1.95 -2.59 -1.72
CA LYS A 251 -2.01 -2.04 -0.35
C LYS A 251 -2.92 -2.89 0.55
N GLU A 252 -4.07 -3.32 0.03
CA GLU A 252 -5.01 -4.15 0.78
C GLU A 252 -4.42 -5.54 1.08
N ALA A 253 -3.75 -6.16 0.09
CA ALA A 253 -3.09 -7.45 0.29
C ALA A 253 -1.93 -7.41 1.32
N SER A 254 -1.25 -6.27 1.49
CA SER A 254 -0.21 -6.15 2.52
C SER A 254 -0.80 -6.07 3.92
N LEU A 255 -1.95 -5.41 4.10
CA LEU A 255 -2.68 -5.33 5.37
C LEU A 255 -3.18 -6.73 5.80
N ASP A 256 -3.75 -7.49 4.86
CA ASP A 256 -4.22 -8.86 5.13
C ASP A 256 -3.09 -9.78 5.60
N ASN A 257 -1.91 -9.67 4.98
CA ASN A 257 -0.75 -10.46 5.37
C ASN A 257 -0.23 -10.09 6.77
N ILE A 258 -0.22 -8.80 7.11
CA ILE A 258 0.14 -8.32 8.45
C ILE A 258 -0.86 -8.86 9.49
N MET A 259 -2.17 -8.78 9.22
CA MET A 259 -3.19 -9.33 10.12
C MET A 259 -3.03 -10.84 10.32
N ARG A 260 -2.80 -11.60 9.25
CA ARG A 260 -2.55 -13.06 9.32
C ARG A 260 -1.32 -13.38 10.18
N GLN A 261 -0.26 -12.59 10.08
CA GLN A 261 0.95 -12.78 10.88
C GLN A 261 0.70 -12.48 12.37
N MET A 262 -0.03 -11.41 12.68
CA MET A 262 -0.41 -11.09 14.06
C MET A 262 -1.30 -12.17 14.70
N VAL A 263 -2.23 -12.76 13.93
CA VAL A 263 -3.03 -13.91 14.39
C VAL A 263 -2.13 -15.11 14.67
N LYS A 264 -1.19 -15.40 13.77
CA LYS A 264 -0.25 -16.53 13.92
C LYS A 264 0.67 -16.38 15.15
N GLU A 265 1.11 -15.17 15.47
CA GLU A 265 1.90 -14.88 16.68
C GLU A 265 1.08 -15.06 17.96
N LYS A 266 -0.18 -14.63 17.98
CA LYS A 266 -1.08 -14.87 19.13
C LYS A 266 -1.36 -16.35 19.35
N VAL A 267 -1.49 -17.14 18.29
CA VAL A 267 -1.71 -18.59 18.39
C VAL A 267 -0.46 -19.32 18.93
N LYS A 268 0.75 -18.85 18.60
CA LYS A 268 2.01 -19.41 19.13
C LYS A 268 2.17 -19.29 20.65
N GLN A 269 1.44 -18.38 21.29
CA GLN A 269 1.50 -18.20 22.73
C GLN A 269 0.60 -19.17 23.49
N LEU A 270 -0.19 -20.02 22.83
CA LEU A 270 -1.08 -20.97 23.51
C LEU A 270 -0.37 -22.29 23.82
N GLY A 271 -0.54 -22.81 25.03
CA GLY A 271 -0.11 -24.15 25.44
C GLY A 271 -1.21 -25.19 25.21
N GLU A 272 -0.87 -26.36 24.66
CA GLU A 272 -1.78 -27.50 24.57
C GLU A 272 -1.68 -28.33 25.85
N ILE A 273 -2.81 -28.51 26.53
CA ILE A 273 -2.89 -29.30 27.75
C ILE A 273 -3.90 -30.43 27.61
N THR A 274 -3.57 -31.58 28.17
CA THR A 274 -4.44 -32.77 28.13
C THR A 274 -4.96 -33.05 29.52
N PHE A 275 -6.26 -32.97 29.69
CA PHE A 275 -6.96 -33.42 30.90
C PHE A 275 -7.35 -34.88 30.72
N SER A 276 -7.03 -35.72 31.72
CA SER A 276 -7.34 -37.14 31.68
C SER A 276 -7.91 -37.65 33.01
N LEU A 277 -8.90 -38.53 32.95
CA LEU A 277 -9.48 -39.17 34.12
C LEU A 277 -9.68 -40.67 33.89
N GLN A 278 -9.15 -41.52 34.77
CA GLN A 278 -9.41 -42.96 34.74
C GLN A 278 -10.75 -43.27 35.44
N ASN A 279 -11.79 -43.54 34.67
CA ASN A 279 -13.08 -43.98 35.23
C ASN A 279 -13.85 -44.83 34.18
N PRO A 280 -13.72 -46.17 34.23
CA PRO A 280 -14.35 -47.05 33.24
C PRO A 280 -15.87 -47.17 33.43
N ASN A 281 -16.41 -46.75 34.57
CA ASN A 281 -17.84 -46.89 34.86
C ASN A 281 -18.62 -45.61 34.54
N ALA A 282 -17.94 -44.48 34.36
CA ALA A 282 -18.58 -43.22 33.96
C ALA A 282 -19.27 -43.33 32.60
N GLN A 283 -20.42 -42.69 32.46
CA GLN A 283 -21.16 -42.57 31.20
C GLN A 283 -20.78 -41.28 30.46
N GLU A 284 -20.54 -40.21 31.19
CA GLU A 284 -20.07 -38.94 30.65
C GLU A 284 -19.16 -38.19 31.62
N VAL A 285 -18.16 -37.52 31.05
CA VAL A 285 -17.20 -36.73 31.80
C VAL A 285 -17.00 -35.39 31.12
N TYR A 286 -17.07 -34.30 31.88
CA TYR A 286 -16.82 -32.94 31.43
C TYR A 286 -15.66 -32.32 32.22
N ILE A 287 -14.86 -31.49 31.58
CA ILE A 287 -13.82 -30.67 32.25
C ILE A 287 -14.34 -29.25 32.44
N VAL A 288 -14.41 -28.77 33.67
CA VAL A 288 -14.92 -27.42 34.01
C VAL A 288 -13.87 -26.66 34.80
N GLY A 289 -13.77 -25.35 34.59
CA GLY A 289 -12.76 -24.53 35.23
C GLY A 289 -12.83 -23.06 34.82
N ASP A 290 -11.80 -22.31 35.20
CA ASP A 290 -11.71 -20.87 34.92
C ASP A 290 -11.78 -20.56 33.42
N PHE A 291 -11.26 -21.45 32.57
CA PHE A 291 -11.25 -21.31 31.11
C PHE A 291 -12.61 -21.51 30.42
N ASN A 292 -13.64 -21.98 31.13
CA ASN A 292 -14.99 -22.14 30.58
C ASN A 292 -16.09 -21.69 31.55
N ASN A 293 -15.76 -20.80 32.49
CA ASN A 293 -16.68 -20.27 33.49
C ASN A 293 -17.40 -21.39 34.26
N TRP A 294 -16.70 -22.48 34.55
CA TRP A 294 -17.21 -23.58 35.37
C TRP A 294 -18.51 -24.22 34.83
N LYS A 295 -18.70 -24.22 33.50
CA LYS A 295 -19.92 -24.75 32.86
C LYS A 295 -19.66 -26.07 32.14
N ALA A 296 -20.42 -27.11 32.46
CA ALA A 296 -20.47 -28.34 31.69
C ALA A 296 -21.29 -28.14 30.40
N SER A 297 -20.67 -28.41 29.25
CA SER A 297 -21.30 -28.32 27.94
C SER A 297 -20.63 -29.31 26.96
N GLU A 298 -21.23 -29.53 25.80
CA GLU A 298 -20.67 -30.45 24.79
C GLU A 298 -19.26 -30.05 24.33
N GLU A 299 -18.90 -28.76 24.40
CA GLU A 299 -17.57 -28.26 24.02
C GLU A 299 -16.46 -28.81 24.91
N ASN A 300 -16.77 -29.06 26.19
CA ASN A 300 -15.83 -29.53 27.21
C ASN A 300 -16.11 -30.97 27.69
N LYS A 301 -16.91 -31.73 26.94
CA LYS A 301 -17.04 -33.18 27.12
C LYS A 301 -15.73 -33.87 26.75
N LEU A 302 -15.28 -34.80 27.60
CA LEU A 302 -14.12 -35.66 27.36
C LEU A 302 -14.53 -36.85 26.48
N SER A 303 -13.57 -37.38 25.73
CA SER A 303 -13.75 -38.58 24.93
C SER A 303 -13.19 -39.79 25.66
N ARG A 304 -13.97 -40.87 25.73
CA ARG A 304 -13.54 -42.14 26.32
C ARG A 304 -12.64 -42.92 25.36
N ASN A 305 -11.52 -43.42 25.87
CA ASN A 305 -10.64 -44.34 25.14
C ASN A 305 -10.93 -45.81 25.50
N ASN A 306 -10.36 -46.74 24.71
CA ASN A 306 -10.55 -48.19 24.89
C ASN A 306 -10.04 -48.72 26.24
N GLY A 307 -9.19 -47.98 26.96
CA GLY A 307 -8.64 -48.34 28.28
C GLY A 307 -9.47 -47.84 29.46
N GLY A 308 -10.65 -47.25 29.22
CA GLY A 308 -11.51 -46.72 30.29
C GLY A 308 -11.06 -45.37 30.86
N SER A 309 -10.17 -44.67 30.15
CA SER A 309 -9.77 -43.29 30.47
C SER A 309 -10.52 -42.29 29.59
N TRP A 310 -10.87 -41.17 30.18
CA TRP A 310 -11.52 -40.03 29.53
C TRP A 310 -10.47 -38.97 29.27
N VAL A 311 -10.44 -38.38 28.06
CA VAL A 311 -9.42 -37.42 27.67
C VAL A 311 -10.02 -36.23 26.93
N LYS A 312 -9.55 -35.01 27.25
CA LYS A 312 -9.78 -33.79 26.46
C LYS A 312 -8.50 -33.01 26.34
N ARG A 313 -8.21 -32.54 25.13
CA ARG A 313 -7.15 -31.56 24.89
C ARG A 313 -7.76 -30.17 24.78
N LEU A 314 -7.19 -29.23 25.52
CA LEU A 314 -7.55 -27.83 25.46
C LEU A 314 -6.31 -27.01 25.12
N THR A 315 -6.53 -25.90 24.43
CA THR A 315 -5.48 -24.94 24.07
C THR A 315 -5.73 -23.67 24.88
N LEU A 316 -4.89 -23.42 25.88
CA LEU A 316 -5.08 -22.36 26.86
C LEU A 316 -3.92 -21.36 26.81
N ARG A 317 -4.17 -20.14 27.26
CA ARG A 317 -3.09 -19.13 27.41
C ARG A 317 -2.23 -19.47 28.62
N PRO A 318 -0.96 -19.07 28.65
CA PRO A 318 -0.11 -19.24 29.80
C PRO A 318 -0.72 -18.62 31.04
N GLY A 319 -0.63 -19.32 32.15
CA GLY A 319 -1.24 -18.91 33.42
C GLY A 319 -1.74 -20.07 34.25
N THR A 320 -2.25 -19.74 35.42
CA THR A 320 -2.76 -20.69 36.40
C THR A 320 -4.28 -20.80 36.28
N TYR A 321 -4.79 -22.03 36.20
CA TYR A 321 -6.21 -22.31 36.10
C TYR A 321 -6.65 -23.31 37.16
N HIS A 322 -7.85 -23.08 37.68
CA HIS A 322 -8.56 -24.02 38.52
C HIS A 322 -9.53 -24.83 37.70
N TYR A 323 -9.66 -26.13 38.02
CA TYR A 323 -10.58 -27.02 37.33
C TYR A 323 -11.11 -28.16 38.21
N LYS A 324 -12.16 -28.80 37.71
CA LYS A 324 -12.77 -30.05 38.20
C LYS A 324 -13.30 -30.89 37.05
N PHE A 325 -13.55 -32.15 37.31
CA PHE A 325 -14.37 -32.97 36.42
C PHE A 325 -15.81 -33.00 36.91
N VAL A 326 -16.76 -33.03 35.98
CA VAL A 326 -18.15 -33.39 36.24
C VAL A 326 -18.36 -34.78 35.64
N VAL A 327 -18.54 -35.79 36.49
CA VAL A 327 -18.75 -37.19 36.10
C VAL A 327 -20.19 -37.56 36.41
N ASP A 328 -20.96 -37.89 35.38
CA ASP A 328 -22.36 -38.29 35.52
C ASP A 328 -23.20 -37.29 36.36
N GLY A 329 -22.87 -35.99 36.26
CA GLY A 329 -23.51 -34.90 37.01
C GLY A 329 -22.87 -34.54 38.36
N GLU A 330 -21.94 -35.35 38.86
CA GLU A 330 -21.24 -35.12 40.14
C GLU A 330 -19.89 -34.45 39.95
N TRP A 331 -19.60 -33.47 40.80
CA TRP A 331 -18.37 -32.70 40.77
C TRP A 331 -17.27 -33.40 41.55
N GLN A 332 -16.14 -33.63 40.90
CA GLN A 332 -14.99 -34.29 41.51
C GLN A 332 -13.69 -33.57 41.16
N GLU A 333 -12.77 -33.57 42.13
CA GLU A 333 -11.38 -33.16 41.93
C GLU A 333 -10.67 -34.14 41.00
N ASP A 334 -9.60 -33.69 40.36
CA ASP A 334 -8.71 -34.59 39.63
C ASP A 334 -7.89 -35.43 40.62
N PRO A 335 -8.14 -36.74 40.75
CA PRO A 335 -7.45 -37.58 41.72
C PRO A 335 -5.97 -37.77 41.37
N SER A 336 -5.58 -37.52 40.11
CA SER A 336 -4.21 -37.66 39.64
C SER A 336 -3.40 -36.38 39.80
N ASN A 337 -4.05 -35.25 40.10
CA ASN A 337 -3.37 -33.98 40.27
C ASN A 337 -3.12 -33.69 41.77
N PRO A 338 -1.84 -33.65 42.21
CA PRO A 338 -1.51 -33.36 43.60
C PRO A 338 -1.72 -31.89 43.98
N ASN A 339 -1.80 -30.98 43.00
CA ASN A 339 -1.93 -29.55 43.25
C ASN A 339 -3.41 -29.16 43.37
N LYS A 340 -3.77 -28.60 44.52
CA LYS A 340 -5.13 -28.17 44.80
C LYS A 340 -5.18 -26.96 45.72
N GLU A 341 -6.22 -26.15 45.55
CA GLU A 341 -6.46 -24.93 46.32
C GLU A 341 -7.86 -24.97 46.94
N GLU A 342 -8.00 -24.48 48.18
CA GLU A 342 -9.28 -24.44 48.89
C GLU A 342 -10.21 -23.43 48.23
N ASN A 343 -11.45 -23.84 47.96
CA ASN A 343 -12.46 -22.99 47.37
C ASN A 343 -13.36 -22.36 48.45
N ASN A 344 -14.06 -21.30 48.07
CA ASN A 344 -14.94 -20.54 48.97
C ASN A 344 -16.16 -21.32 49.51
N PHE A 345 -16.32 -22.60 49.13
CA PHE A 345 -17.45 -23.45 49.50
C PHE A 345 -17.03 -24.65 50.37
N GLY A 346 -15.80 -24.66 50.91
CA GLY A 346 -15.33 -25.68 51.86
C GLY A 346 -14.87 -27.00 51.22
N GLY A 347 -14.43 -26.97 49.96
CA GLY A 347 -13.76 -28.09 49.28
C GLY A 347 -12.52 -27.62 48.51
N TYR A 348 -11.90 -28.47 47.69
CA TYR A 348 -10.73 -28.05 46.89
C TYR A 348 -11.03 -28.03 45.40
N ASN A 349 -10.26 -27.24 44.64
CA ASN A 349 -10.20 -27.27 43.17
C ASN A 349 -8.81 -27.74 42.74
N SER A 350 -8.71 -28.51 41.65
CA SER A 350 -7.43 -28.92 41.08
C SER A 350 -6.79 -27.72 40.35
N LEU A 351 -5.48 -27.58 40.47
CA LEU A 351 -4.73 -26.44 39.95
C LEU A 351 -3.76 -26.88 38.85
N ILE A 352 -3.69 -26.12 37.77
CA ILE A 352 -2.78 -26.37 36.65
C ILE A 352 -2.15 -25.07 36.16
N GLU A 353 -0.85 -25.13 35.87
CA GLU A 353 -0.08 -24.01 35.31
C GLU A 353 0.36 -24.36 33.90
N ILE A 354 0.20 -23.41 32.96
CA ILE A 354 0.39 -23.58 31.52
C ILE A 354 1.47 -22.64 31.01
#